data_AF-A0A925SBI5-F1
#
_entry.id   AF-A0A925SBI5-F1
#
_cell.length_a   1.000
_cell.length_b   1.000
_cell.length_c   1.000
_cell.angle_alpha   90.00
_cell.angle_beta   90.00
_cell.angle_gamma   90.00
#
_symmetry.space_group_name_H-M   'P 1'
#
loop_
_entity.id
_entity.type
_entity.pdbx_description
1 polymer ?
#
loop_
_entity_poly.entity_id
_entity_poly.type
_entity_poly.pdbx_seq_one_letter_code
_entity_poly.pdbx_strand_id
1 'polypeptide(L)'
;MASKLISYDGDRDTFLFGAQEVTDKQIRHSIADTLRKRSWSGGAEVVDFLYVRVTVQYLLQMLDFVDDNGWFWDSFDLGTSDHDFDWNRITPGEHWGYAQDLKTQGRDDLSAADWLHDEGNVVLARKTRRLANETFNYADRILKTGQK
;
A
#
# COMPACT_ATOMS: atom_id res chain seq x y z
N MET A 1 3.08 -15.31 13.39
CA MET A 1 4.24 -15.38 12.47
C MET A 1 4.28 -14.06 11.71
N ALA A 2 5.45 -13.46 11.47
CA ALA A 2 5.53 -12.12 10.88
C ALA A 2 5.35 -12.18 9.35
N SER A 3 4.21 -11.76 8.83
CA SER A 3 4.00 -11.64 7.38
C SER A 3 4.99 -10.65 6.76
N LYS A 4 5.34 -10.87 5.49
CA LYS A 4 6.13 -9.92 4.70
C LYS A 4 5.16 -9.12 3.84
N LEU A 5 5.33 -7.80 3.81
CA LEU A 5 4.41 -6.89 3.12
C LEU A 5 5.05 -6.30 1.87
N ILE A 6 4.27 -6.12 0.80
CA ILE A 6 4.59 -5.17 -0.28
C ILE A 6 3.46 -4.16 -0.36
N SER A 7 3.76 -2.87 -0.41
CA SER A 7 2.75 -1.83 -0.62
C SER A 7 3.29 -0.67 -1.44
N TYR A 8 2.43 0.01 -2.18
CA TYR A 8 2.77 1.26 -2.87
C TYR A 8 2.32 2.48 -2.05
N ASP A 9 3.25 3.38 -1.78
CA ASP A 9 3.02 4.69 -1.15
C ASP A 9 2.90 5.74 -2.27
N GLY A 10 1.65 6.06 -2.63
CA GLY A 10 1.34 7.03 -3.67
C GLY A 10 1.71 8.48 -3.33
N ASP A 11 1.89 8.82 -2.05
CA ASP A 11 2.35 10.17 -1.65
C ASP A 11 3.85 10.34 -1.94
N ARG A 12 4.61 9.24 -1.87
CA ARG A 12 6.06 9.23 -2.07
C ARG A 12 6.50 8.71 -3.42
N ASP A 13 5.59 8.10 -4.19
CA ASP A 13 5.89 7.41 -5.45
C ASP A 13 6.94 6.30 -5.23
N THR A 14 6.74 5.51 -4.16
CA THR A 14 7.67 4.43 -3.76
C THR A 14 6.95 3.16 -3.33
N PHE A 15 7.65 2.04 -3.40
CA PHE A 15 7.20 0.74 -2.92
C PHE A 15 7.89 0.40 -1.59
N LEU A 16 7.15 -0.20 -0.68
CA LEU A 16 7.64 -0.70 0.60
C LEU A 16 7.68 -2.23 0.55
N PHE A 17 8.87 -2.81 0.42
CA PHE A 17 9.12 -4.25 0.53
C PHE A 17 9.53 -4.58 1.97
N GLY A 18 8.54 -4.87 2.81
CA GLY A 18 8.70 -4.95 4.26
C GLY A 18 9.03 -3.58 4.83
N ALA A 19 10.25 -3.41 5.34
CA ALA A 19 10.77 -2.13 5.84
C ALA A 19 11.65 -1.40 4.81
N GLN A 20 11.89 -1.98 3.64
CA GLN A 20 12.73 -1.40 2.61
C GLN A 20 11.90 -0.53 1.66
N GLU A 21 12.25 0.75 1.54
CA GLU A 21 11.74 1.62 0.48
C GLU A 21 12.49 1.37 -0.83
N VAL A 22 11.74 1.18 -1.92
CA VAL A 22 12.25 0.84 -3.25
C VAL A 22 11.47 1.64 -4.27
N THR A 23 12.16 2.38 -5.12
CA THR A 23 11.57 3.14 -6.23
C THR A 23 11.22 2.23 -7.41
N ASP A 24 10.25 2.62 -8.24
CA ASP A 24 9.95 1.96 -9.52
C ASP A 24 11.23 1.70 -10.35
N LYS A 25 12.10 2.72 -10.45
CA LYS A 25 13.38 2.61 -11.16
C LYS A 25 14.28 1.51 -10.61
N GLN A 26 14.35 1.35 -9.29
CA GLN A 26 15.14 0.28 -8.67
C GLN A 26 14.53 -1.10 -8.95
N ILE A 27 13.21 -1.22 -8.94
CA ILE A 27 12.51 -2.47 -9.28
C ILE A 27 12.80 -2.85 -10.74
N ARG A 28 12.60 -1.93 -11.68
CA ARG A 28 12.84 -2.17 -13.11
C ARG A 28 14.31 -2.48 -13.41
N HIS A 29 15.25 -1.85 -12.68
CA HIS A 29 16.66 -2.17 -12.80
C HIS A 29 16.97 -3.59 -12.32
N SER A 30 16.45 -4.00 -11.16
CA SER A 30 16.62 -5.35 -10.63
C SER A 30 16.02 -6.41 -11.56
N ILE A 31 14.85 -6.14 -12.15
CA ILE A 31 14.25 -7.01 -13.17
C ILE A 31 15.20 -7.16 -14.36
N ALA A 32 15.66 -6.04 -14.94
CA ALA A 32 16.54 -6.07 -16.10
C ALA A 32 17.86 -6.82 -15.83
N ASP A 33 18.44 -6.64 -14.64
CA ASP A 33 19.65 -7.34 -14.22
C ASP A 33 19.43 -8.85 -14.04
N THR A 34 18.30 -9.26 -13.46
CA THR A 34 17.93 -10.68 -13.34
C THR A 34 17.74 -11.32 -14.72
N LEU A 35 17.01 -10.66 -15.61
CA LEU A 35 16.78 -11.14 -16.98
C LEU A 35 18.08 -11.24 -17.79
N ARG A 36 19.05 -10.34 -17.58
CA ARG A 36 20.37 -10.38 -18.24
C ARG A 36 21.25 -11.53 -17.76
N LYS A 37 21.17 -11.87 -16.47
CA LYS A 37 21.93 -12.98 -15.87
C LYS A 37 21.38 -14.36 -16.26
N ARG A 38 20.19 -14.41 -16.85
CA ARG A 38 19.43 -15.62 -17.24
C ARG A 38 20.10 -16.52 -18.28
N SER A 39 21.28 -16.18 -18.79
CA SER A 39 21.89 -16.98 -19.87
C SER A 39 22.08 -18.46 -19.50
N TRP A 40 22.16 -18.87 -18.22
CA TRP A 40 22.65 -20.22 -17.85
C TRP A 40 21.85 -21.07 -16.83
N SER A 41 20.72 -20.64 -16.26
CA SER A 41 19.98 -21.48 -15.28
C SER A 41 18.47 -21.47 -15.49
N GLY A 42 17.89 -22.63 -15.81
CA GLY A 42 16.46 -22.86 -16.02
C GLY A 42 15.58 -22.79 -14.76
N GLY A 43 15.94 -21.95 -13.79
CA GLY A 43 15.16 -21.70 -12.57
C GLY A 43 14.21 -20.50 -12.73
N ALA A 44 13.27 -20.35 -11.79
CA ALA A 44 12.40 -19.17 -11.73
C ALA A 44 13.22 -17.89 -11.55
N GLU A 45 12.87 -16.84 -12.29
CA GLU A 45 13.55 -15.54 -12.23
C GLU A 45 13.06 -14.78 -11.01
N VAL A 46 13.89 -14.74 -9.97
CA VAL A 46 13.54 -14.10 -8.70
C VAL A 46 14.41 -12.88 -8.44
N VAL A 47 13.82 -11.90 -7.78
CA VAL A 47 14.48 -10.71 -7.25
C VAL A 47 14.35 -10.75 -5.73
N ASP A 48 15.48 -10.53 -5.06
CA ASP A 48 15.54 -10.44 -3.61
C ASP A 48 15.63 -8.95 -3.21
N PHE A 49 14.61 -8.50 -2.51
CA PHE A 49 14.64 -7.30 -1.67
C PHE A 49 14.88 -7.74 -0.21
N LEU A 50 15.39 -6.87 0.65
CA LEU A 50 16.00 -7.16 1.96
C LEU A 50 15.41 -8.37 2.71
N TYR A 51 14.07 -8.41 2.80
CA TYR A 51 13.35 -9.51 3.41
C TYR A 51 12.31 -10.15 2.50
N VAL A 52 12.19 -9.77 1.22
CA VAL A 52 11.12 -10.18 0.32
C VAL A 52 11.71 -10.77 -0.96
N ARG A 53 11.41 -12.04 -1.24
CA ARG A 53 11.77 -12.72 -2.48
C ARG A 53 10.53 -12.82 -3.35
N VAL A 54 10.60 -12.28 -4.56
CA VAL A 54 9.48 -12.23 -5.52
C VAL A 54 9.96 -12.61 -6.91
N THR A 55 9.12 -13.24 -7.71
CA THR A 55 9.43 -13.48 -9.12
C THR A 55 9.38 -12.19 -9.90
N VAL A 56 10.14 -12.16 -11.00
CA VAL A 56 10.08 -11.10 -12.00
C VAL A 56 8.66 -10.97 -12.56
N GLN A 57 7.96 -12.09 -12.77
CA GLN A 57 6.59 -12.07 -13.28
C GLN A 57 5.65 -11.36 -12.32
N TYR A 58 5.69 -11.69 -11.03
CA TYR A 58 4.91 -11.00 -10.01
C TYR A 58 5.19 -9.50 -9.98
N LEU A 59 6.47 -9.10 -10.02
CA LEU A 59 6.85 -7.69 -10.04
C LEU A 59 6.30 -6.94 -11.25
N LEU A 60 6.31 -7.55 -12.43
CA LEU A 60 5.75 -6.94 -13.63
C LEU A 60 4.23 -6.75 -13.50
N GLN A 61 3.51 -7.75 -13.01
CA GLN A 61 2.06 -7.66 -12.79
C GLN A 61 1.70 -6.62 -11.72
N MET A 62 2.51 -6.52 -10.65
CA MET A 62 2.38 -5.47 -9.64
C MET A 62 2.56 -4.08 -10.25
N LEU A 63 3.60 -3.87 -11.05
CA LEU A 63 3.86 -2.58 -11.69
C LEU A 63 2.73 -2.18 -12.64
N ASP A 64 2.29 -3.09 -13.50
CA ASP A 64 1.15 -2.86 -14.40
C ASP A 64 -0.11 -2.49 -13.61
N PHE A 65 -0.36 -3.19 -12.49
CA PHE A 65 -1.49 -2.87 -11.62
C PHE A 65 -1.39 -1.46 -11.01
N VAL A 66 -0.22 -1.06 -10.51
CA VAL A 66 0.00 0.30 -9.98
C VAL A 66 -0.18 1.35 -11.06
N ASP A 67 0.34 1.12 -12.27
CA ASP A 67 0.20 2.04 -13.40
C ASP A 67 -1.29 2.26 -13.75
N ASP A 68 -2.12 1.20 -13.68
CA ASP A 68 -3.55 1.26 -13.97
C ASP A 68 -4.41 1.82 -12.82
N ASN A 69 -4.01 1.61 -11.56
CA ASN A 69 -4.88 1.84 -10.39
C ASN A 69 -4.37 2.91 -9.42
N GLY A 70 -3.07 3.22 -9.43
CA GLY A 70 -2.45 4.19 -8.52
C GLY A 70 -2.29 3.72 -7.07
N TRP A 71 -2.51 2.43 -6.78
CA TRP A 71 -2.33 1.84 -5.45
C TRP A 71 -1.89 0.37 -5.54
N PHE A 72 -1.27 -0.16 -4.47
CA PHE A 72 -0.95 -1.59 -4.36
C PHE A 72 -0.71 -2.01 -2.91
N TRP A 73 -1.13 -3.23 -2.55
CA TRP A 73 -0.85 -3.86 -1.27
C TRP A 73 -0.97 -5.37 -1.38
N ASP A 74 0.04 -6.09 -0.89
CA ASP A 74 0.03 -7.54 -0.85
C ASP A 74 0.84 -8.10 0.34
N SER A 75 0.42 -9.25 0.86
CA SER A 75 0.99 -9.88 2.06
C SER A 75 1.40 -11.33 1.77
N PHE A 76 2.65 -11.65 2.11
CA PHE A 76 3.26 -12.94 1.89
C PHE A 76 3.41 -13.72 3.19
N ASP A 77 3.06 -15.00 3.15
CA ASP A 77 3.31 -15.94 4.24
C ASP A 77 4.80 -16.28 4.39
N LEU A 78 5.26 -16.45 5.63
CA LEU A 78 6.62 -16.91 5.92
C LEU A 78 6.78 -18.38 5.52
N GLY A 79 7.21 -18.63 4.28
CA GLY A 79 7.57 -19.98 3.83
C GLY A 79 7.42 -20.20 2.33
N THR A 80 6.70 -19.33 1.64
CA THR A 80 6.47 -19.40 0.20
C THR A 80 7.37 -18.39 -0.51
N SER A 81 7.99 -18.83 -1.61
CA SER A 81 8.19 -17.96 -2.77
C SER A 81 6.84 -17.36 -3.13
N ASP A 82 6.82 -16.11 -3.58
CA ASP A 82 5.63 -15.40 -4.05
C ASP A 82 4.49 -16.29 -4.61
N HIS A 83 3.25 -15.95 -4.24
CA HIS A 83 2.08 -16.64 -4.77
C HIS A 83 1.71 -16.11 -6.16
N ASP A 84 0.89 -16.88 -6.89
CA ASP A 84 0.29 -16.40 -8.13
C ASP A 84 -0.39 -15.04 -7.90
N PHE A 85 -0.18 -14.12 -8.82
CA PHE A 85 -0.74 -12.78 -8.74
C PHE A 85 -2.26 -12.86 -8.97
N ASP A 86 -3.04 -12.67 -7.91
CA ASP A 86 -4.50 -12.71 -7.98
C ASP A 86 -5.06 -11.30 -8.17
N TRP A 87 -5.34 -10.93 -9.43
CA TRP A 87 -5.95 -9.65 -9.81
C TRP A 87 -7.28 -9.35 -9.10
N ASN A 88 -7.97 -10.37 -8.58
CA ASN A 88 -9.25 -10.22 -7.88
C ASN A 88 -9.10 -10.24 -6.34
N ARG A 89 -7.92 -10.59 -5.82
CA ARG A 89 -7.58 -10.64 -4.39
C ARG A 89 -6.24 -9.97 -4.07
N ILE A 90 -5.89 -8.91 -4.80
CA ILE A 90 -4.84 -7.96 -4.39
C ILE A 90 -5.38 -7.18 -3.18
N THR A 91 -5.54 -7.87 -2.05
CA THR A 91 -6.38 -7.42 -0.94
C THR A 91 -5.55 -7.04 0.26
N PRO A 92 -5.83 -5.88 0.86
CA PRO A 92 -5.71 -5.66 2.29
C PRO A 92 -7.08 -5.93 2.95
N GLY A 93 -7.53 -7.19 3.01
CA GLY A 93 -8.82 -7.57 3.63
C GLY A 93 -10.07 -6.85 3.06
N GLU A 94 -11.26 -7.20 3.54
CA GLU A 94 -12.54 -6.71 2.97
C GLU A 94 -12.82 -5.20 3.15
N HIS A 95 -11.99 -4.45 3.90
CA HIS A 95 -12.38 -3.13 4.40
C HIS A 95 -11.34 -2.01 4.25
N TRP A 96 -10.18 -2.24 3.60
CA TRP A 96 -9.12 -1.22 3.52
C TRP A 96 -9.43 -0.06 2.59
N GLY A 97 -10.01 -0.31 1.40
CA GLY A 97 -10.46 0.77 0.50
C GLY A 97 -11.47 1.68 1.20
N TYR A 98 -12.47 1.07 1.84
CA TYR A 98 -13.43 1.78 2.67
C TYR A 98 -12.76 2.56 3.83
N ALA A 99 -11.76 1.98 4.49
CA ALA A 99 -11.04 2.66 5.56
C ALA A 99 -10.12 3.79 5.05
N GLN A 100 -9.57 3.70 3.85
CA GLN A 100 -8.83 4.79 3.20
C GLN A 100 -9.78 5.93 2.79
N ASP A 101 -10.93 5.61 2.22
CA ASP A 101 -11.97 6.60 1.90
C ASP A 101 -12.44 7.34 3.16
N LEU A 102 -12.67 6.62 4.25
CA LEU A 102 -12.99 7.22 5.54
C LEU A 102 -11.84 8.08 6.10
N LYS A 103 -10.58 7.68 5.91
CA LYS A 103 -9.41 8.50 6.29
C LYS A 103 -9.31 9.78 5.47
N THR A 104 -9.61 9.72 4.18
CA THR A 104 -9.63 10.90 3.30
C THR A 104 -10.77 11.83 3.68
N GLN A 105 -11.99 11.31 3.85
CA GLN A 105 -13.14 12.09 4.34
C GLN A 105 -12.85 12.77 5.69
N GLY A 106 -12.26 12.04 6.64
CA GLY A 106 -11.87 12.62 7.92
C GLY A 106 -10.82 13.72 7.79
N ARG A 107 -9.91 13.68 6.80
CA ARG A 107 -8.95 14.76 6.54
C ARG A 107 -9.64 15.99 5.95
N ASP A 108 -10.51 15.79 4.97
CA ASP A 108 -11.24 16.88 4.33
C ASP A 108 -12.14 17.62 5.33
N ASP A 109 -12.81 16.87 6.21
CA ASP A 109 -13.64 17.45 7.28
C ASP A 109 -12.79 18.22 8.32
N LEU A 110 -11.58 17.75 8.64
CA LEU A 110 -10.65 18.50 9.49
C LEU A 110 -10.23 19.82 8.83
N SER A 111 -9.89 19.80 7.54
CA SER A 111 -9.57 21.01 6.79
C SER A 111 -10.76 21.99 6.72
N ALA A 112 -11.98 21.48 6.55
CA ALA A 112 -13.19 22.29 6.59
C ALA A 112 -13.42 22.90 7.99
N ALA A 113 -13.13 22.18 9.06
CA ALA A 113 -13.22 22.69 10.42
C ALA A 113 -12.24 23.85 10.68
N ASP A 114 -11.03 23.76 10.13
CA ASP A 114 -10.02 24.81 10.23
C ASP A 114 -10.47 26.07 9.50
N TRP A 115 -10.97 25.93 8.28
CA TRP A 115 -11.53 27.03 7.51
C TRP A 115 -12.70 27.73 8.23
N LEU A 116 -13.64 26.97 8.80
CA LEU A 116 -14.74 27.54 9.59
C LEU A 116 -14.27 28.28 10.85
N HIS A 117 -13.18 27.84 11.46
CA HIS A 117 -12.59 28.52 12.60
C HIS A 117 -12.01 29.87 12.18
N ASP A 118 -11.35 29.94 11.02
CA ASP A 118 -10.81 31.18 10.46
C ASP A 118 -11.91 32.18 10.07
N GLU A 119 -13.08 31.69 9.65
CA GLU A 119 -14.28 32.52 9.43
C GLU A 119 -15.02 32.91 10.73
N GLY A 120 -14.55 32.47 11.89
CA GLY A 120 -15.11 32.80 13.21
C GLY A 120 -16.31 31.96 13.65
N ASN A 121 -16.68 30.91 12.91
CA ASN A 121 -17.77 29.99 13.28
C ASN A 121 -17.30 28.84 14.18
N VAL A 122 -16.85 29.21 15.39
CA VAL A 122 -16.18 28.30 16.34
C VAL A 122 -17.03 27.10 16.74
N VAL A 123 -18.37 27.26 16.84
CA VAL A 123 -19.27 26.17 17.24
C VAL A 123 -19.34 25.10 16.15
N LEU A 124 -19.47 25.50 14.89
CA LEU A 124 -19.52 24.58 13.77
C LEU A 124 -18.17 23.88 13.57
N ALA A 125 -17.06 24.64 13.62
CA ALA A 125 -15.70 24.11 13.55
C ALA A 125 -15.45 23.00 14.59
N ARG A 126 -15.83 23.23 15.87
CA ARG A 126 -15.69 22.22 16.93
C ARG A 126 -16.47 20.94 16.64
N LYS A 127 -17.69 21.07 16.09
CA LYS A 127 -18.54 19.92 15.75
C LYS A 127 -17.94 19.12 14.60
N THR A 128 -17.53 19.79 13.52
CA THR A 128 -16.91 19.15 12.34
C THR A 128 -15.62 18.43 12.74
N ARG A 129 -14.73 19.10 13.49
CA ARG A 129 -13.48 18.51 13.97
C ARG A 129 -13.71 17.25 14.83
N ARG A 130 -14.74 17.23 15.67
CA ARG A 130 -15.09 16.05 16.48
C ARG A 130 -15.48 14.86 15.60
N LEU A 131 -16.40 15.07 14.64
CA LEU A 131 -16.87 14.01 13.74
C LEU A 131 -15.73 13.48 12.85
N ALA A 132 -14.88 14.38 12.36
CA ALA A 132 -13.72 14.04 11.57
C ALA A 132 -12.74 13.14 12.34
N ASN A 133 -12.44 13.47 13.60
CA ASN A 133 -11.62 12.64 14.48
C ASN A 133 -12.26 11.28 14.79
N GLU A 134 -13.58 11.22 15.00
CA GLU A 134 -14.31 9.96 15.21
C GLU A 134 -14.20 9.05 13.96
N THR A 135 -14.35 9.63 12.76
CA THR A 135 -14.20 8.96 11.46
C THR A 135 -12.77 8.45 11.26
N PHE A 136 -11.78 9.28 11.54
CA PHE A 136 -10.36 8.93 11.42
C PHE A 136 -9.98 7.78 12.38
N ASN A 137 -10.45 7.84 13.63
CA ASN A 137 -10.23 6.78 14.62
C ASN A 137 -10.98 5.49 14.29
N TYR A 138 -12.13 5.57 13.62
CA TYR A 138 -12.86 4.40 13.14
C TYR A 138 -12.12 3.71 11.99
N ALA A 139 -11.70 4.49 10.98
CA ALA A 139 -10.85 4.00 9.91
C ALA A 139 -9.58 3.34 10.46
N ASP A 140 -8.85 4.03 11.35
CA ASP A 140 -7.63 3.50 11.96
C ASP A 140 -7.84 2.19 12.73
N ARG A 141 -9.00 2.01 13.38
CA ARG A 141 -9.38 0.74 14.01
C ARG A 141 -9.61 -0.37 13.00
N ILE A 142 -10.32 -0.09 11.90
CA ILE A 142 -10.53 -1.07 10.81
C ILE A 142 -9.18 -1.54 10.25
N LEU A 143 -8.28 -0.58 9.95
CA LEU A 143 -6.93 -0.87 9.45
C LEU A 143 -6.13 -1.74 10.45
N LYS A 144 -6.33 -1.54 11.76
CA LYS A 144 -5.66 -2.31 12.82
C LYS A 144 -6.28 -3.68 13.08
N THR A 145 -7.60 -3.84 12.92
CA THR A 145 -8.31 -5.10 13.19
C THR A 145 -8.29 -6.07 12.00
N GLY A 146 -8.13 -5.58 10.77
CA GLY A 146 -7.95 -6.41 9.57
C GLY A 146 -6.59 -7.10 9.46
N GLN A 147 -5.69 -6.89 10.43
CA GLN A 147 -4.36 -7.51 10.52
C GLN A 147 -4.33 -8.80 11.38
N LYS A 148 -5.49 -9.38 11.75
CA LYS A 148 -5.60 -10.58 12.59
C LYS A 148 -5.95 -11.83 11.81
#